data_AF-A0A968XZT2-F1
#
_entry.id   AF-A0A968XZT2-F1
#
_cell.length_a   1.000
_cell.length_b   1.000
_cell.length_c   1.000
_cell.angle_alpha   90.00
_cell.angle_beta   90.00
_cell.angle_gamma   90.00
#
_symmetry.space_group_name_H-M   'P 1'
#
loop_
_entity.id
_entity.type
_entity.pdbx_description
1 polymer ?
#
loop_
_entity_poly.entity_id
_entity_poly.type
_entity_poly.pdbx_seq_one_letter_code
_entity_poly.pdbx_strand_id
1 'polypeptide(L)'
;MRFFGFEPFLWIHAAGIAALPLFLGMCLLGLAVGSPVLPVWLEVFLVAIAGIVPVLWMQWFRPFYIFSILAVAVKPEKLTPLQQRILTRFKSAVNRGIAVFVAVLLAVILWQIYKLSPLAAGVSPFPPQWRVAGLLVAALAFLASNLFLQVPASVFAVLLTPESEFAAAKPYVLAKVRQDFTVLGWQVDRILPPVAVDTKDSAIVPTGSILPADSESNALTSSSE
;
A
#
# COMPACT_ATOMS: atom_id res chain seq x y z
N MET A 1 18.04 -11.63 8.28
CA MET A 1 17.53 -10.84 7.14
C MET A 1 16.03 -10.65 7.34
N ARG A 2 15.52 -9.40 7.22
CA ARG A 2 14.09 -9.09 7.42
C ARG A 2 13.24 -9.75 6.34
N PHE A 3 12.72 -10.94 6.62
CA PHE A 3 11.98 -11.73 5.62
C PHE A 3 10.76 -11.00 5.06
N PHE A 4 10.08 -10.21 5.88
CA PHE A 4 8.92 -9.41 5.47
C PHE A 4 9.29 -8.15 4.68
N GLY A 5 10.54 -7.68 4.80
CA GLY A 5 11.04 -6.51 4.07
C GLY A 5 11.26 -6.77 2.58
N PHE A 6 11.19 -8.02 2.14
CA PHE A 6 11.23 -8.41 0.73
C PHE A 6 9.84 -8.59 0.11
N GLU A 7 8.76 -8.30 0.85
CA GLU A 7 7.41 -8.42 0.32
C GLU A 7 7.24 -7.46 -0.88
N PRO A 8 7.02 -7.99 -2.10
CA PRO A 8 7.11 -7.19 -3.32
C PRO A 8 6.01 -6.12 -3.40
N PHE A 9 4.84 -6.37 -2.82
CA PHE A 9 3.76 -5.37 -2.73
C PHE A 9 4.19 -4.11 -1.96
N LEU A 10 4.98 -4.25 -0.89
CA LEU A 10 5.49 -3.09 -0.15
C LEU A 10 6.38 -2.24 -1.05
N TRP A 11 7.32 -2.85 -1.78
CA TRP A 11 8.22 -2.11 -2.67
C TRP A 11 7.52 -1.47 -3.86
N ILE A 12 6.54 -2.15 -4.46
CA ILE A 12 5.74 -1.59 -5.56
C ILE A 12 5.01 -0.32 -5.09
N HIS A 13 4.39 -0.38 -3.91
CA HIS A 13 3.73 0.81 -3.37
C HIS A 13 4.71 1.88 -2.92
N ALA A 14 5.86 1.51 -2.33
CA ALA A 14 6.91 2.47 -1.98
C ALA A 14 7.43 3.23 -3.22
N ALA A 15 7.63 2.53 -4.34
CA ALA A 15 8.03 3.13 -5.61
C ALA A 15 7.02 4.15 -6.14
N GLY A 16 5.74 4.05 -5.73
CA GLY A 16 4.69 5.02 -6.06
C GLY A 16 5.03 6.46 -5.64
N ILE A 17 5.92 6.66 -4.66
CA ILE A 17 6.38 8.00 -4.26
C ILE A 17 7.05 8.77 -5.41
N ALA A 18 7.61 8.08 -6.40
CA ALA A 18 8.21 8.70 -7.58
C ALA A 18 7.18 9.44 -8.45
N ALA A 19 5.89 9.11 -8.34
CA ALA A 19 4.82 9.81 -9.03
C ALA A 19 4.42 11.13 -8.35
N LEU A 20 4.79 11.33 -7.08
CA LEU A 20 4.46 12.54 -6.32
C LEU A 20 4.88 13.86 -7.00
N PRO A 21 6.15 14.06 -7.43
CA PRO A 21 6.55 15.31 -8.09
C PRO A 21 5.79 15.56 -9.39
N LEU A 22 5.43 14.50 -10.13
CA LEU A 22 4.64 14.62 -11.36
C LEU A 22 3.25 15.19 -11.06
N PHE A 23 2.55 14.63 -10.07
CA PHE A 23 1.22 15.09 -9.68
C PHE A 23 1.25 16.49 -9.04
N LEU A 24 2.26 16.82 -8.23
CA LEU A 24 2.42 18.18 -7.70
C LEU A 24 2.71 19.19 -8.82
N GLY A 25 3.48 18.80 -9.84
CA GLY A 25 3.71 19.62 -11.04
C GLY A 25 2.42 19.86 -11.84
N MET A 26 1.59 18.84 -12.04
CA MET A 26 0.27 19.02 -12.65
C MET A 26 -0.65 19.90 -11.81
N CYS A 27 -0.58 19.79 -10.48
CA CYS A 27 -1.30 20.67 -9.57
C CYS A 27 -0.87 22.14 -9.73
N LEU A 28 0.44 22.39 -9.84
CA LEU A 28 1.00 23.72 -10.12
C LEU A 28 0.47 24.28 -11.44
N LEU A 29 0.52 23.49 -12.52
CA LEU A 29 0.06 23.90 -13.85
C LEU A 29 -1.44 24.23 -13.86
N GLY A 30 -2.26 23.44 -13.15
CA GLY A 30 -3.69 23.69 -13.00
C GLY A 30 -3.99 25.00 -12.23
N LEU A 31 -3.26 25.24 -11.14
CA LEU A 31 -3.36 26.49 -10.36
C LEU A 31 -2.84 27.72 -11.10
N ALA A 32 -1.98 27.54 -12.11
CA ALA A 32 -1.43 28.60 -12.94
C ALA A 32 -2.36 29.03 -14.09
N VAL A 33 -3.47 28.32 -14.33
CA VAL A 33 -4.41 28.65 -15.41
C VAL A 33 -5.17 29.92 -15.07
N GLY A 34 -4.94 30.98 -15.82
CA GLY A 34 -5.76 32.19 -15.79
C GLY A 34 -5.78 32.93 -14.45
N SER A 35 -6.69 33.91 -14.34
CA SER A 35 -6.93 34.64 -13.10
C SER A 35 -7.94 33.92 -12.21
N PRO A 36 -7.84 34.03 -10.88
CA PRO A 36 -8.84 33.51 -9.96
C PRO A 36 -10.24 34.04 -10.28
N VAL A 37 -11.24 33.15 -10.29
CA VAL A 37 -12.67 33.49 -10.46
C VAL A 37 -13.30 33.77 -9.09
N LEU A 38 -12.83 33.06 -8.05
CA LEU A 38 -13.23 33.26 -6.67
C LEU A 38 -12.10 33.92 -5.86
N PRO A 39 -12.36 34.42 -4.65
CA PRO A 39 -11.30 34.82 -3.74
C PRO A 39 -10.27 33.69 -3.61
N VAL A 40 -9.00 34.05 -3.74
CA VAL A 40 -7.85 33.12 -3.77
C VAL A 40 -7.92 32.05 -2.68
N TRP A 41 -8.20 32.47 -1.44
CA TRP A 41 -8.25 31.57 -0.30
C TRP A 41 -9.32 30.49 -0.48
N LEU A 42 -10.42 30.80 -1.15
CA LEU A 42 -11.53 29.89 -1.38
C LEU A 42 -11.17 28.85 -2.45
N GLU A 43 -10.51 29.25 -3.55
CA GLU A 43 -10.07 28.29 -4.58
C GLU A 43 -9.05 27.30 -4.00
N VAL A 44 -8.07 27.80 -3.25
CA VAL A 44 -7.07 26.95 -2.58
C VAL A 44 -7.74 26.04 -1.55
N PHE A 45 -8.71 26.55 -0.80
CA PHE A 45 -9.47 25.77 0.16
C PHE A 45 -10.29 24.65 -0.51
N LEU A 46 -10.92 24.93 -1.66
CA LEU A 46 -11.66 23.93 -2.43
C LEU A 46 -10.73 22.83 -2.95
N VAL A 47 -9.58 23.19 -3.50
CA VAL A 47 -8.54 22.23 -3.92
C VAL A 47 -8.05 21.41 -2.73
N ALA A 48 -7.82 22.05 -1.58
CA ALA A 48 -7.39 21.39 -0.35
C ALA A 48 -8.44 20.37 0.13
N ILE A 49 -9.71 20.76 0.23
CA ILE A 49 -10.80 19.86 0.62
C ILE A 49 -10.89 18.68 -0.35
N ALA A 50 -10.95 18.96 -1.65
CA ALA A 50 -11.11 17.93 -2.67
C ALA A 50 -9.95 16.93 -2.68
N GLY A 51 -8.71 17.38 -2.43
CA GLY A 51 -7.54 16.51 -2.40
C GLY A 51 -7.25 15.84 -1.06
N ILE A 52 -7.62 16.45 0.07
CA ILE A 52 -7.28 15.94 1.42
C ILE A 52 -8.39 15.09 2.01
N VAL A 53 -9.62 15.59 2.02
CA VAL A 53 -10.72 14.98 2.77
C VAL A 53 -11.01 13.55 2.31
N PRO A 54 -11.12 13.25 1.00
CA PRO A 54 -11.41 11.88 0.56
C PRO A 54 -10.35 10.87 0.99
N VAL A 55 -9.07 11.23 0.87
CA VAL A 55 -7.97 10.31 1.20
C VAL A 55 -7.81 10.16 2.71
N LEU A 56 -7.91 11.26 3.47
CA LEU A 56 -7.85 11.20 4.92
C LEU A 56 -9.02 10.38 5.49
N TRP A 57 -10.23 10.60 4.99
CA TRP A 57 -11.41 9.81 5.35
C TRP A 57 -11.18 8.32 5.06
N MET A 58 -10.71 8.01 3.86
CA MET A 58 -10.38 6.65 3.46
C MET A 58 -9.34 6.02 4.41
N GLN A 59 -8.21 6.68 4.66
CA GLN A 59 -7.17 6.13 5.55
C GLN A 59 -7.62 5.99 7.01
N TRP A 60 -8.52 6.86 7.47
CA TRP A 60 -8.98 6.85 8.86
C TRP A 60 -9.96 5.71 9.15
N PHE A 61 -10.96 5.54 8.28
CA PHE A 61 -12.04 4.57 8.49
C PHE A 61 -11.77 3.22 7.82
N ARG A 62 -11.24 3.22 6.59
CA ARG A 62 -11.03 2.02 5.77
C ARG A 62 -9.74 2.15 4.95
N PRO A 63 -8.57 1.95 5.59
CA PRO A 63 -7.28 2.11 4.92
C PRO A 63 -7.20 1.31 3.62
N PHE A 64 -6.38 1.80 2.69
CA PHE A 64 -6.21 1.17 1.38
C PHE A 64 -5.68 -0.27 1.53
N TYR A 65 -6.27 -1.19 0.78
CA TYR A 65 -5.82 -2.56 0.75
C TYR A 65 -4.52 -2.70 -0.07
N ILE A 66 -3.39 -2.82 0.62
CA ILE A 66 -2.03 -2.79 0.04
C ILE A 66 -1.70 -3.96 -0.91
N PHE A 67 -2.54 -5.00 -0.97
CA PHE A 67 -2.38 -6.09 -1.95
C PHE A 67 -3.23 -5.85 -3.21
N SER A 68 -3.46 -4.58 -3.55
CA SER A 68 -4.08 -4.12 -4.78
C SER A 68 -3.14 -3.19 -5.55
N ILE A 69 -2.93 -3.47 -6.83
CA ILE A 69 -2.13 -2.66 -7.75
C ILE A 69 -3.08 -2.05 -8.78
N LEU A 70 -3.21 -0.72 -8.75
CA LEU A 70 -4.12 0.07 -9.59
C LEU A 70 -5.58 -0.42 -9.50
N ALA A 71 -5.96 -1.35 -10.36
CA ALA A 71 -7.32 -1.85 -10.55
C ALA A 71 -7.42 -3.38 -10.39
N VAL A 72 -6.39 -4.04 -9.85
CA VAL A 72 -6.37 -5.49 -9.62
C VAL A 72 -5.98 -5.76 -8.18
N ALA A 73 -6.77 -6.54 -7.47
CA ALA A 73 -6.56 -6.89 -6.06
C ALA A 73 -6.41 -8.40 -5.86
N VAL A 74 -5.52 -8.81 -4.96
CA VAL A 74 -5.46 -10.21 -4.50
C VAL A 74 -6.66 -10.46 -3.58
N LYS A 75 -7.38 -11.56 -3.82
CA LYS A 75 -8.47 -12.02 -2.95
C LYS A 75 -8.01 -12.13 -1.48
N PRO A 76 -8.72 -11.55 -0.50
CA PRO A 76 -8.37 -11.66 0.92
C PRO A 76 -8.20 -13.11 1.39
N GLU A 77 -8.96 -14.04 0.81
CA GLU A 77 -8.95 -15.45 1.17
C GLU A 77 -7.65 -16.18 0.77
N LYS A 78 -6.82 -15.54 -0.06
CA LYS A 78 -5.52 -16.07 -0.53
C LYS A 78 -4.32 -15.46 0.19
N LEU A 79 -4.55 -14.60 1.18
CA LEU A 79 -3.49 -13.94 1.92
C LEU A 79 -2.75 -14.90 2.86
N THR A 80 -1.42 -14.86 2.80
CA THR A 80 -0.57 -15.62 3.71
C THR A 80 -0.65 -15.06 5.15
N PRO A 81 -0.30 -15.85 6.19
CA PRO A 81 -0.23 -15.33 7.56
C PRO A 81 0.70 -14.11 7.70
N LEU A 82 1.76 -14.05 6.89
CA LEU A 82 2.67 -12.91 6.83
C LEU A 82 1.95 -11.64 6.33
N GLN A 83 1.23 -11.76 5.21
CA GLN A 83 0.46 -10.66 4.61
C GLN A 83 -0.67 -10.19 5.52
N GLN A 84 -1.29 -11.12 6.26
CA GLN A 84 -2.27 -10.80 7.29
C GLN A 84 -1.66 -9.95 8.42
N ARG A 85 -0.44 -10.25 8.88
CA ARG A 85 0.24 -9.40 9.89
C ARG A 85 0.56 -8.00 9.37
N ILE A 86 0.91 -7.88 8.09
CA ILE A 86 1.10 -6.59 7.42
C ILE A 86 -0.20 -5.77 7.52
N LEU A 87 -1.37 -6.35 7.21
CA LEU A 87 -2.66 -5.65 7.35
C LEU A 87 -2.94 -5.18 8.78
N THR A 88 -2.62 -6.01 9.78
CA THR A 88 -2.74 -5.61 11.19
C THR A 88 -1.93 -4.34 11.50
N ARG A 89 -0.71 -4.24 10.98
CA ARG A 89 0.12 -3.03 11.13
C ARG A 89 -0.42 -1.86 10.32
N PHE A 90 -0.96 -2.13 9.13
CA PHE A 90 -1.59 -1.10 8.31
C PHE A 90 -2.76 -0.40 9.00
N LYS A 91 -3.55 -1.12 9.82
CA LYS A 91 -4.69 -0.58 10.58
C LYS A 91 -4.29 0.07 11.93
N SER A 92 -3.01 0.20 12.24
CA SER A 92 -2.55 0.72 13.53
C SER A 92 -2.82 2.22 13.71
N ALA A 93 -2.84 2.68 14.97
CA ALA A 93 -2.98 4.11 15.30
C ALA A 93 -1.80 4.95 14.76
N VAL A 94 -0.62 4.36 14.61
CA VAL A 94 0.56 5.00 14.01
C VAL A 94 0.24 5.46 12.59
N ASN A 95 -0.37 4.61 11.77
CA ASN A 95 -0.73 4.98 10.40
C ASN A 95 -1.83 6.04 10.32
N ARG A 96 -2.75 6.06 11.30
CA ARG A 96 -3.71 7.17 11.41
C ARG A 96 -3.01 8.50 11.71
N GLY A 97 -2.03 8.48 12.62
CA GLY A 97 -1.18 9.65 12.91
C GLY A 97 -0.40 10.11 11.66
N ILE A 98 0.16 9.16 10.90
CA ILE A 98 0.85 9.45 9.63
C ILE A 98 -0.11 10.06 8.61
N ALA A 99 -1.34 9.55 8.48
CA ALA A 99 -2.32 10.10 7.55
C ALA A 99 -2.63 11.58 7.86
N VAL A 100 -2.78 11.94 9.14
CA VAL A 100 -2.98 13.33 9.58
C VAL A 100 -1.73 14.17 9.32
N PHE A 101 -0.55 13.66 9.66
CA PHE A 101 0.71 14.37 9.41
C PHE A 101 0.90 14.67 7.92
N VAL A 102 0.68 13.68 7.05
CA VAL A 102 0.77 13.84 5.60
C VAL A 102 -0.27 14.83 5.09
N ALA A 103 -1.50 14.81 5.60
CA ALA A 103 -2.54 15.77 5.23
C ALA A 103 -2.13 17.21 5.57
N VAL A 104 -1.57 17.45 6.76
CA VAL A 104 -1.05 18.77 7.17
C VAL A 104 0.13 19.19 6.30
N LEU A 105 1.08 18.29 6.06
CA LEU A 105 2.24 18.55 5.20
C LEU A 105 1.81 18.94 3.79
N LEU A 106 0.84 18.23 3.20
CA LEU A 106 0.32 18.54 1.88
C LEU A 106 -0.46 19.85 1.82
N ALA A 107 -1.18 20.22 2.88
CA ALA A 107 -1.81 21.55 2.95
C ALA A 107 -0.75 22.67 2.90
N VAL A 108 0.36 22.50 3.61
CA VAL A 108 1.50 23.44 3.55
C VAL A 108 2.12 23.45 2.14
N ILE A 109 2.34 22.28 1.53
CA ILE A 109 2.87 22.19 0.16
C ILE A 109 1.93 22.86 -0.85
N LEU A 110 0.62 22.65 -0.75
CA LEU A 110 -0.37 23.30 -1.61
C LEU A 110 -0.28 24.82 -1.52
N TRP A 111 -0.12 25.36 -0.31
CA TRP A 111 0.09 26.79 -0.11
C TRP A 111 1.35 27.30 -0.81
N GLN A 112 2.45 26.54 -0.75
CA GLN A 112 3.68 26.88 -1.45
C GLN A 112 3.51 26.80 -2.98
N ILE A 113 2.84 25.76 -3.49
CA ILE A 113 2.53 25.61 -4.91
C ILE A 113 1.68 26.77 -5.40
N TYR A 114 0.68 27.18 -4.63
CA TYR A 114 -0.16 28.33 -4.97
C TYR A 114 0.69 29.61 -5.11
N LYS A 115 1.62 29.88 -4.18
CA LYS A 115 2.53 31.04 -4.30
C LYS A 115 3.46 30.96 -5.51
N LEU A 116 3.81 29.75 -5.94
CA LEU A 116 4.67 29.51 -7.10
C LEU A 116 3.88 29.50 -8.42
N SER A 117 2.55 29.38 -8.39
CA SER A 117 1.73 29.24 -9.61
C SER A 117 1.91 30.37 -10.63
N PRO A 118 2.13 31.65 -10.25
CA PRO A 118 2.35 32.71 -11.23
C PRO A 118 3.60 32.48 -12.09
N LEU A 119 4.63 31.81 -11.55
CA LEU A 119 5.85 31.49 -12.29
C LEU A 119 5.61 30.45 -13.39
N ALA A 120 4.59 29.62 -13.22
CA ALA A 120 4.22 28.57 -14.17
C ALA A 120 3.17 29.01 -15.20
N ALA A 121 2.64 30.24 -15.11
CA ALA A 121 1.59 30.73 -16.00
C ALA A 121 2.02 30.69 -17.48
N GLY A 122 3.28 31.00 -17.77
CA GLY A 122 3.83 31.00 -19.14
C GLY A 122 4.00 29.61 -19.77
N VAL A 123 3.92 28.53 -18.98
CA VAL A 123 4.04 27.14 -19.45
C VAL A 123 2.75 26.35 -19.23
N SER A 124 1.68 27.01 -18.81
CA SER A 124 0.40 26.35 -18.62
C SER A 124 -0.20 25.94 -19.98
N PRO A 125 -0.61 24.68 -20.15
CA PRO A 125 -1.11 24.19 -21.44
C PRO A 125 -2.54 24.65 -21.75
N PHE A 126 -3.20 25.34 -20.82
CA PHE A 126 -4.60 25.76 -20.96
C PHE A 126 -4.73 27.26 -21.23
N PRO A 127 -5.73 27.68 -22.03
CA PRO A 127 -6.04 29.09 -22.20
C PRO A 127 -6.43 29.76 -20.88
N PRO A 128 -6.13 31.07 -20.69
CA PRO A 128 -6.47 31.78 -19.45
C PRO A 128 -7.96 31.79 -19.09
N GLN A 129 -8.86 31.61 -20.08
CA GLN A 129 -10.31 31.58 -19.83
C GLN A 129 -10.77 30.27 -19.15
N TRP A 130 -9.92 29.24 -19.12
CA TRP A 130 -10.25 27.90 -18.64
C TRP A 130 -9.94 27.69 -17.15
N ARG A 131 -10.06 28.74 -16.32
CA ARG A 131 -9.74 28.68 -14.87
C ARG A 131 -10.38 27.49 -14.18
N VAL A 132 -11.66 27.23 -14.43
CA VAL A 132 -12.41 26.13 -13.80
C VAL A 132 -11.81 24.77 -14.18
N ALA A 133 -11.45 24.56 -15.44
CA ALA A 133 -10.79 23.34 -15.87
C ALA A 133 -9.40 23.19 -15.21
N GLY A 134 -8.64 24.28 -15.09
CA GLY A 134 -7.38 24.33 -14.35
C GLY A 134 -7.53 23.93 -12.88
N LEU A 135 -8.58 24.43 -12.20
CA LEU A 135 -8.90 24.06 -10.82
C LEU A 135 -9.29 22.58 -10.69
N LEU A 136 -10.04 22.03 -11.64
CA LEU A 136 -10.36 20.60 -11.65
C LEU A 136 -9.10 19.74 -11.82
N VAL A 137 -8.22 20.11 -12.75
CA VAL A 137 -6.92 19.44 -12.94
C VAL A 137 -6.08 19.54 -11.66
N ALA A 138 -6.05 20.72 -11.03
CA ALA A 138 -5.32 20.92 -9.77
C ALA A 138 -5.88 20.05 -8.64
N ALA A 139 -7.20 19.99 -8.48
CA ALA A 139 -7.85 19.17 -7.46
C ALA A 139 -7.57 17.67 -7.67
N LEU A 140 -7.69 17.16 -8.91
CA LEU A 140 -7.43 15.76 -9.22
C LEU A 140 -5.95 15.40 -9.05
N ALA A 141 -5.05 16.27 -9.50
CA ALA A 141 -3.61 16.07 -9.34
C ALA A 141 -3.18 16.15 -7.86
N PHE A 142 -3.78 17.05 -7.09
CA PHE A 142 -3.52 17.15 -5.65
C PHE A 142 -4.07 15.95 -4.87
N LEU A 143 -5.27 15.47 -5.23
CA LEU A 143 -5.83 14.22 -4.72
C LEU A 143 -4.91 13.03 -4.99
N ALA A 144 -4.42 12.90 -6.22
CA ALA A 144 -3.47 11.87 -6.60
C ALA A 144 -2.16 11.99 -5.83
N SER A 145 -1.60 13.20 -5.70
CA SER A 145 -0.41 13.49 -4.89
C SER A 145 -0.58 12.99 -3.46
N ASN A 146 -1.76 13.24 -2.87
CA ASN A 146 -2.07 12.79 -1.53
C ASN A 146 -2.10 11.26 -1.40
N LEU A 147 -2.75 10.58 -2.34
CA LEU A 147 -2.78 9.12 -2.37
C LEU A 147 -1.37 8.52 -2.51
N PHE A 148 -0.58 9.06 -3.46
CA PHE A 148 0.80 8.63 -3.74
C PHE A 148 1.83 9.08 -2.69
N LEU A 149 1.43 9.84 -1.66
CA LEU A 149 2.27 10.12 -0.50
C LEU A 149 1.81 9.33 0.73
N GLN A 150 0.50 9.25 1.00
CA GLN A 150 -0.03 8.55 2.17
C GLN A 150 0.18 7.03 2.11
N VAL A 151 -0.01 6.41 0.94
CA VAL A 151 0.17 4.96 0.80
C VAL A 151 1.64 4.57 1.01
N PRO A 152 2.63 5.18 0.33
CA PRO A 152 4.05 4.90 0.61
C PRO A 152 4.47 5.23 2.04
N ALA A 153 3.97 6.31 2.63
CA ALA A 153 4.28 6.65 4.03
C ALA A 153 3.83 5.54 4.99
N SER A 154 2.64 4.97 4.76
CA SER A 154 2.13 3.83 5.54
C SER A 154 2.96 2.57 5.31
N VAL A 155 3.43 2.33 4.07
CA VAL A 155 4.37 1.25 3.75
C VAL A 155 5.68 1.41 4.52
N PHE A 156 6.28 2.60 4.50
CA PHE A 156 7.52 2.87 5.22
C PHE A 156 7.36 2.65 6.72
N ALA A 157 6.21 3.02 7.31
CA ALA A 157 5.93 2.74 8.71
C ALA A 157 5.90 1.23 9.04
N VAL A 158 5.37 0.41 8.13
CA VAL A 158 5.42 -1.05 8.27
C VAL A 158 6.85 -1.58 8.08
N LEU A 159 7.59 -1.11 7.09
CA LEU A 159 8.99 -1.53 6.84
C LEU A 159 9.94 -1.15 7.99
N LEU A 160 9.67 -0.04 8.67
CA LEU A 160 10.42 0.44 9.83
C LEU A 160 9.99 -0.21 11.15
N THR A 161 8.91 -1.00 11.16
CA THR A 161 8.47 -1.72 12.37
C THR A 161 9.54 -2.74 12.81
N PRO A 162 9.93 -2.78 14.10
CA PRO A 162 10.86 -3.78 14.62
C PRO A 162 10.36 -5.22 14.45
N GLU A 163 11.28 -6.16 14.20
CA GLU A 163 10.94 -7.58 14.02
C GLU A 163 10.20 -8.18 15.22
N SER A 164 10.57 -7.81 16.45
CA SER A 164 9.91 -8.28 17.67
C SER A 164 8.44 -7.86 17.73
N GLU A 165 8.15 -6.61 17.39
CA GLU A 165 6.80 -6.06 17.36
C GLU A 165 5.97 -6.65 16.21
N PHE A 166 6.60 -6.88 15.05
CA PHE A 166 5.95 -7.52 13.91
C PHE A 166 5.66 -9.01 14.14
N ALA A 167 6.57 -9.74 14.75
CA ALA A 167 6.40 -11.16 15.08
C ALA A 167 5.31 -11.37 16.15
N ALA A 168 5.20 -10.44 17.11
CA ALA A 168 4.15 -10.43 18.11
C ALA A 168 2.76 -10.04 17.56
N ALA A 169 2.70 -9.43 16.37
CA ALA A 169 1.44 -9.06 15.75
C ALA A 169 0.64 -10.30 15.35
N LYS A 170 -0.63 -10.36 15.81
CA LYS A 170 -1.55 -11.41 15.39
C LYS A 170 -1.91 -11.22 13.91
N PRO A 171 -1.96 -12.31 13.11
CA PRO A 171 -2.49 -12.24 11.75
C PRO A 171 -3.91 -11.65 11.74
N TYR A 172 -4.18 -10.75 10.79
CA TYR A 172 -5.49 -10.14 10.60
C TYR A 172 -6.56 -11.17 10.20
N VAL A 173 -7.77 -11.01 10.73
CA VAL A 173 -8.89 -11.90 10.43
C VAL A 173 -9.40 -11.65 9.02
N LEU A 174 -9.26 -12.65 8.14
CA LEU A 174 -9.63 -12.57 6.72
C LEU A 174 -11.08 -12.14 6.49
N ALA A 175 -12.02 -12.67 7.29
CA ALA A 175 -13.44 -12.35 7.18
C ALA A 175 -13.74 -10.86 7.36
N LYS A 176 -12.88 -10.11 8.07
CA LYS A 176 -13.05 -8.68 8.32
C LYS A 176 -12.35 -7.79 7.28
N VAL A 177 -11.50 -8.34 6.41
CA VAL A 177 -10.70 -7.54 5.46
C VAL A 177 -11.58 -6.72 4.53
N ARG A 178 -12.65 -7.30 3.98
CA ARG A 178 -13.59 -6.60 3.08
C ARG A 178 -14.39 -5.49 3.78
N GLN A 179 -14.55 -5.58 5.10
CA GLN A 179 -15.29 -4.59 5.89
C GLN A 179 -14.39 -3.44 6.37
N ASP A 180 -13.12 -3.76 6.66
CA ASP A 180 -12.18 -2.88 7.30
C ASP A 180 -11.20 -2.18 6.34
N PHE A 181 -11.06 -2.67 5.11
CA PHE A 181 -10.16 -2.11 4.10
C PHE A 181 -10.90 -1.73 2.83
N THR A 182 -10.40 -0.69 2.17
CA THR A 182 -10.89 -0.30 0.85
C THR A 182 -10.20 -1.16 -0.21
N VAL A 183 -10.92 -2.19 -0.68
CA VAL A 183 -10.47 -3.08 -1.76
C VAL A 183 -10.94 -2.51 -3.10
N LEU A 184 -10.03 -1.89 -3.84
CA LEU A 184 -10.31 -1.40 -5.18
C LEU A 184 -9.84 -2.41 -6.22
N GLY A 185 -10.67 -2.63 -7.24
CA GLY A 185 -10.31 -3.39 -8.44
C GLY A 185 -10.89 -4.80 -8.56
N TRP A 186 -10.54 -5.44 -9.67
CA TRP A 186 -10.90 -6.81 -10.00
C TRP A 186 -10.12 -7.80 -9.13
N GLN A 187 -10.83 -8.75 -8.51
CA GLN A 187 -10.22 -9.68 -7.55
C GLN A 187 -9.70 -10.94 -8.24
N VAL A 188 -8.40 -11.15 -8.14
CA VAL A 188 -7.70 -12.34 -8.68
C VAL A 188 -7.09 -13.17 -7.57
N ASP A 189 -6.79 -14.43 -7.87
CA ASP A 189 -6.16 -15.32 -6.89
C ASP A 189 -4.70 -14.95 -6.62
N ARG A 190 -4.01 -14.37 -7.61
CA ARG A 190 -2.61 -13.96 -7.52
C ARG A 190 -2.27 -12.92 -8.59
N ILE A 191 -1.50 -11.89 -8.22
CA ILE A 191 -0.98 -10.86 -9.15
C ILE A 191 0.50 -11.10 -9.45
N LEU A 192 1.29 -11.48 -8.44
CA LEU A 192 2.74 -11.67 -8.55
C LEU A 192 3.08 -13.17 -8.52
N PRO A 193 4.05 -13.65 -9.33
CA PRO A 193 4.52 -15.03 -9.24
C PRO A 193 5.07 -15.32 -7.83
N PRO A 194 4.97 -16.57 -7.35
CA PRO A 194 5.50 -16.93 -6.05
C PRO A 194 7.02 -16.70 -6.05
N VAL A 195 7.48 -15.80 -5.17
CA VAL A 195 8.91 -15.68 -4.90
C VAL A 195 9.31 -16.97 -4.19
N ALA A 196 10.12 -17.79 -4.86
CA ALA A 196 10.69 -18.99 -4.27
C ALA A 196 11.57 -18.53 -3.11
N VAL A 197 11.05 -18.68 -1.91
CA VAL A 197 11.87 -18.61 -0.72
C VAL A 197 12.55 -19.96 -0.65
N ASP A 198 13.83 -19.99 -1.00
CA ASP A 198 14.68 -21.11 -0.63
C ASP A 198 14.77 -21.15 0.90
N THR A 199 13.90 -21.96 1.50
CA THR A 199 14.08 -22.43 2.88
C THR A 199 15.25 -23.41 2.89
N LYS A 200 16.47 -22.94 2.64
CA LYS A 200 17.69 -23.67 3.01
C LYS A 200 18.04 -23.26 4.44
N ASP A 201 17.52 -24.05 5.38
CA ASP A 201 17.89 -24.24 6.79
C ASP A 201 16.59 -24.47 7.59
N SER A 202 16.00 -25.66 7.57
CA SER A 202 16.48 -26.76 8.40
C SER A 202 16.14 -28.10 7.75
N ALA A 203 17.10 -28.67 7.04
CA ALA A 203 17.15 -30.09 6.76
C ALA A 203 18.58 -30.58 7.02
N ILE A 204 18.93 -30.61 8.31
CA ILE A 204 19.97 -31.48 8.85
C ILE A 204 19.17 -32.60 9.52
N VAL A 205 19.25 -33.90 9.24
CA VAL A 205 20.03 -34.78 8.35
C VAL A 205 19.15 -36.04 8.17
N PRO A 206 19.28 -36.80 7.07
CA PRO A 206 18.47 -37.99 6.82
C PRO A 206 18.98 -39.17 7.67
N THR A 207 18.09 -39.85 8.41
CA THR A 207 18.32 -41.23 8.80
C THR A 207 17.65 -42.13 7.77
N GLY A 208 18.43 -43.03 7.20
CA GLY A 208 18.13 -43.75 5.97
C GLY A 208 16.83 -44.56 5.96
N SER A 209 16.25 -44.60 4.76
CA SER A 209 15.60 -45.76 4.12
C SER A 209 16.32 -47.07 4.51
N ILE A 210 15.68 -48.23 4.72
CA ILE A 210 14.98 -49.06 3.72
C ILE A 210 14.12 -50.12 4.46
N LEU A 211 12.86 -50.33 4.06
CA LEU A 211 12.04 -51.56 4.21
C LEU A 211 11.97 -52.22 2.80
N PRO A 212 11.44 -53.44 2.57
CA PRO A 212 11.09 -54.60 3.42
C PRO A 212 11.59 -55.96 2.81
N ALA A 213 11.37 -57.10 3.49
CA ALA A 213 11.26 -58.41 2.81
C ALA A 213 10.45 -59.40 3.67
N ASP A 214 9.34 -59.87 3.08
CA ASP A 214 8.52 -60.99 3.55
C ASP A 214 9.23 -62.35 3.36
N SER A 215 8.71 -63.38 4.03
CA SER A 215 9.04 -64.83 4.05
C SER A 215 9.87 -65.27 5.27
N GLU A 216 9.60 -66.33 6.03
CA GLU A 216 8.94 -67.61 5.73
C GLU A 216 8.19 -68.17 6.95
N SER A 217 7.08 -68.83 6.67
CA SER A 217 6.47 -69.88 7.49
C SER A 217 7.16 -71.22 7.19
N ASN A 218 7.76 -71.86 8.18
CA ASN A 218 7.98 -73.32 8.27
C ASN A 218 8.40 -73.65 9.72
N ALA A 219 7.58 -74.33 10.52
CA ALA A 219 7.39 -75.79 10.59
C ALA A 219 8.28 -76.45 11.65
N LEU A 220 7.59 -76.93 12.69
CA LEU A 220 7.79 -78.16 13.48
C LEU A 220 9.15 -78.53 14.12
N THR A 221 9.02 -78.87 15.41
CA THR A 221 9.67 -79.96 16.18
C THR A 221 11.08 -79.78 16.75
N SER A 222 11.15 -79.79 18.09
CA SER A 222 12.09 -80.57 18.93
C SER A 222 11.85 -80.20 20.40
N SER A 223 11.02 -80.92 21.18
CA SER A 223 11.34 -82.14 21.95
C SER A 223 11.83 -81.84 23.38
N SER A 224 11.19 -82.51 24.36
CA SER A 224 11.66 -82.86 25.73
C SER A 224 11.94 -81.69 26.69
N GLU A 225 11.41 -81.59 27.91
CA GLU A 225 10.97 -82.57 28.93
C GLU A 225 9.70 -82.12 29.67
#